data_AF-A0A4Y9FR36-F1
#
_entry.id   AF-A0A4Y9FR36-F1
#
_cell.length_a   1.000
_cell.length_b   1.000
_cell.length_c   1.000
_cell.angle_alpha   90.00
_cell.angle_beta   90.00
_cell.angle_gamma   90.00
#
_symmetry.space_group_name_H-M   'P 1'
#
loop_
_entity.id
_entity.type
_entity.pdbx_description
1 polymer ?
#
loop_
_entity_poly.entity_id
_entity_poly.type
_entity_poly.pdbx_seq_one_letter_code
_entity_poly.pdbx_strand_id
1 'polypeptide(L)'
;MKKPIHLYILATLAGISSLLRLWGAFFSKFDEEAMRASFAGFQTNGFEDQIINVSRASIEFSTNGINKALAVILLALIIVTIVFLFQKKNETASYSYIGYLFGTLIASTYAYLGTKGVAGLYTEELLRKSTEAGALGMYVLSIVLFAIFFGLTVFFLVRKPKEKPSMAQTATDI
;
A
#
# COMPACT_ATOMS: atom_id res chain seq x y z
N MET A 1 0.97 29.91 6.91
CA MET A 1 0.30 28.62 6.67
C MET A 1 0.32 27.77 7.94
N LYS A 2 -0.78 27.09 8.29
CA LYS A 2 -0.75 26.06 9.36
C LYS A 2 0.22 24.96 8.93
N LYS A 3 1.04 24.43 9.86
CA LYS A 3 1.99 23.34 9.56
C LYS A 3 1.21 22.15 8.96
N PRO A 4 1.67 21.52 7.87
CA PRO A 4 0.94 20.42 7.21
C PRO A 4 1.12 19.10 7.97
N ILE A 5 0.72 19.08 9.25
CA ILE A 5 0.93 17.95 10.17
C ILE A 5 0.32 16.65 9.60
N HIS A 6 -0.83 16.74 8.93
CA HIS A 6 -1.48 15.60 8.28
C HIS A 6 -0.58 14.93 7.24
N LEU A 7 0.07 15.72 6.36
CA LEU A 7 0.86 15.17 5.27
C LEU A 7 2.15 14.50 5.77
N TYR A 8 2.74 14.99 6.87
CA TYR A 8 3.85 14.31 7.53
C TYR A 8 3.47 12.92 8.07
N ILE A 9 2.32 12.82 8.75
CA ILE A 9 1.82 11.54 9.29
C ILE A 9 1.54 10.57 8.13
N LEU A 10 0.81 11.05 7.12
CA LEU A 10 0.46 10.26 5.94
C LEU A 10 1.72 9.78 5.20
N ALA A 11 2.69 10.66 4.97
CA ALA A 11 3.93 10.32 4.31
C ALA A 11 4.77 9.31 5.10
N THR A 12 4.74 9.38 6.44
CA THR A 12 5.46 8.46 7.33
C THR A 12 4.87 7.05 7.24
N LEU A 13 3.54 6.93 7.34
CA LEU A 13 2.84 5.64 7.20
C LEU A 13 3.05 5.02 5.81
N ALA A 14 2.97 5.86 4.77
CA ALA A 14 3.27 5.45 3.40
C ALA A 14 4.73 5.02 3.21
N GLY A 15 5.67 5.69 3.88
CA GLY A 15 7.09 5.31 3.89
C GLY A 15 7.30 3.92 4.48
N ILE A 16 6.71 3.64 5.65
CA ILE A 16 6.78 2.31 6.29
C ILE A 16 6.17 1.25 5.36
N SER A 17 4.98 1.50 4.82
CA SER A 17 4.32 0.58 3.89
C SER A 17 5.15 0.31 2.63
N SER A 18 5.78 1.33 2.06
CA SER A 18 6.65 1.21 0.89
C SER A 18 7.90 0.37 1.18
N LEU A 19 8.50 0.53 2.36
CA LEU A 19 9.64 -0.27 2.79
C LEU A 19 9.27 -1.74 3.01
N LEU A 20 8.13 -2.01 3.65
CA LEU A 20 7.62 -3.38 3.83
C LEU A 20 7.33 -4.05 2.48
N ARG A 21 6.74 -3.30 1.53
CA ARG A 21 6.49 -3.79 0.17
C ARG A 21 7.79 -4.09 -0.57
N LEU A 22 8.78 -3.20 -0.49
CA LEU A 22 10.10 -3.42 -1.07
C LEU A 22 10.75 -4.67 -0.47
N TRP A 23 10.70 -4.80 0.86
CA TRP A 23 11.24 -5.96 1.53
C TRP A 23 10.59 -7.26 1.03
N GLY A 24 9.25 -7.30 1.03
CA GLY A 24 8.49 -8.46 0.56
C GLY A 24 8.83 -8.82 -0.89
N ALA A 25 8.88 -7.85 -1.79
CA ALA A 25 9.09 -8.10 -3.21
C ALA A 25 10.51 -8.60 -3.55
N PHE A 26 11.53 -8.25 -2.76
CA PHE A 26 12.93 -8.57 -3.06
C PHE A 26 13.52 -9.69 -2.21
N PHE A 27 13.04 -9.86 -0.97
CA PHE A 27 13.67 -10.75 0.00
C PHE A 27 12.82 -11.97 0.37
N SER A 28 11.54 -12.01 0.00
CA SER A 28 10.72 -13.21 0.20
C SER A 28 11.23 -14.34 -0.69
N LYS A 29 11.33 -15.55 -0.13
CA LYS A 29 11.75 -16.75 -0.83
C LYS A 29 10.84 -17.90 -0.44
N PHE A 30 10.59 -18.80 -1.38
CA PHE A 30 9.88 -20.04 -1.11
C PHE A 30 10.89 -21.09 -0.64
N ASP A 31 10.63 -21.67 0.52
CA ASP A 31 11.41 -22.77 1.08
C ASP A 31 10.52 -24.02 1.09
N GLU A 32 10.74 -24.89 0.11
CA GLU A 32 9.94 -26.10 -0.03
C GLU A 32 10.20 -27.10 1.09
N GLU A 33 11.46 -27.24 1.53
CA GLU A 33 11.85 -28.20 2.57
C GLU A 33 11.22 -27.82 3.90
N ALA A 34 11.30 -26.53 4.27
CA ALA A 34 10.64 -26.02 5.48
C ALA A 34 9.11 -26.19 5.40
N MET A 35 8.51 -25.97 4.22
CA MET A 35 7.06 -26.15 4.04
C MET A 35 6.67 -27.62 4.17
N ARG A 36 7.40 -28.55 3.54
CA ARG A 36 7.15 -30.00 3.68
C ARG A 36 7.35 -30.47 5.12
N ALA A 37 8.38 -29.98 5.80
CA ALA A 37 8.60 -30.26 7.21
C ALA A 37 7.42 -29.81 8.10
N SER A 38 6.70 -28.75 7.73
CA SER A 38 5.52 -28.28 8.48
C SER A 38 4.32 -29.25 8.41
N PHE A 39 4.29 -30.13 7.41
CA PHE A 39 3.29 -31.20 7.25
C PHE A 39 3.77 -32.56 7.77
N ALA A 40 5.03 -32.66 8.21
CA ALA A 40 5.58 -33.90 8.70
C ALA A 40 4.77 -34.41 9.91
N GLY A 41 4.30 -35.66 9.83
CA GLY A 41 3.51 -36.29 10.88
C GLY A 41 1.99 -36.10 10.76
N PHE A 42 1.50 -35.38 9.74
CA PHE A 42 0.08 -35.31 9.41
C PHE A 42 -0.29 -36.28 8.29
N GLN A 43 -1.46 -36.91 8.37
CA GLN A 43 -2.04 -37.62 7.23
C GLN A 43 -2.75 -36.61 6.34
N THR A 44 -2.10 -36.18 5.27
CA THR A 44 -2.57 -35.09 4.40
C THR A 44 -3.29 -35.58 3.14
N ASN A 45 -3.19 -36.88 2.80
CA ASN A 45 -3.80 -37.48 1.60
C ASN A 45 -3.54 -36.70 0.30
N GLY A 46 -2.34 -36.10 0.16
CA GLY A 46 -1.96 -35.30 -1.02
C GLY A 46 -2.35 -33.81 -0.96
N PHE A 47 -3.05 -33.38 0.09
CA PHE A 47 -3.41 -31.98 0.30
C PHE A 47 -2.17 -31.07 0.48
N GLU A 48 -1.09 -31.60 1.05
CA GLU A 48 0.16 -30.87 1.26
C GLU A 48 0.78 -30.37 -0.06
N ASP A 49 0.77 -31.18 -1.12
CA ASP A 49 1.36 -30.80 -2.41
C ASP A 49 0.58 -29.65 -3.05
N GLN A 50 -0.74 -29.62 -2.88
CA GLN A 50 -1.56 -28.50 -3.33
C GLN A 50 -1.22 -27.21 -2.58
N ILE A 51 -1.10 -27.26 -1.25
CA ILE A 51 -0.74 -26.09 -0.44
C ILE A 51 0.67 -25.59 -0.76
N ILE A 52 1.61 -26.51 -0.95
CA ILE A 52 2.98 -26.21 -1.39
C ILE A 52 2.98 -25.51 -2.75
N ASN A 53 2.22 -26.03 -3.72
CA ASN A 53 2.15 -25.45 -5.05
C ASN A 53 1.52 -24.04 -5.04
N VAL A 54 0.41 -23.86 -4.32
CA VAL A 54 -0.23 -22.54 -4.16
C VAL A 54 0.71 -21.56 -3.46
N SER A 55 1.42 -22.00 -2.42
CA SER A 55 2.37 -21.17 -1.68
C SER A 55 3.54 -20.74 -2.56
N ARG A 56 4.09 -21.65 -3.36
CA ARG A 56 5.12 -21.33 -4.36
C ARG A 56 4.62 -20.28 -5.35
N ALA A 57 3.47 -20.52 -5.97
CA ALA A 57 2.87 -19.58 -6.93
C ALA A 57 2.59 -18.21 -6.30
N SER A 58 2.16 -18.16 -5.03
CA SER A 58 1.97 -16.92 -4.27
C SER A 58 3.27 -16.13 -4.11
N ILE A 59 4.36 -16.81 -3.73
CA ILE A 59 5.67 -16.17 -3.57
C ILE A 59 6.22 -15.71 -4.92
N GLU A 60 6.15 -16.56 -5.94
CA GLU A 60 6.56 -16.21 -7.31
C GLU A 60 5.81 -14.98 -7.83
N PHE A 61 4.49 -14.93 -7.61
CA PHE A 61 3.70 -13.76 -7.94
C PHE A 61 4.18 -12.53 -7.16
N SER A 62 4.28 -12.61 -5.83
CA SER A 62 4.64 -11.46 -4.98
C SER A 62 6.05 -10.90 -5.24
N THR A 63 6.94 -11.72 -5.80
CA THR A 63 8.35 -11.37 -6.08
C THR A 63 8.65 -11.21 -7.57
N ASN A 64 7.62 -11.21 -8.42
CA ASN A 64 7.78 -11.03 -9.86
C ASN A 64 8.26 -9.61 -10.23
N GLY A 65 8.65 -9.45 -11.49
CA GLY A 65 9.19 -8.18 -12.00
C GLY A 65 8.23 -6.99 -11.86
N ILE A 66 6.92 -7.21 -11.98
CA ILE A 66 5.91 -6.15 -11.84
C ILE A 66 5.82 -5.69 -10.38
N ASN A 67 5.73 -6.61 -9.42
CA ASN A 67 5.71 -6.27 -8.00
C ASN A 67 6.99 -5.57 -7.55
N LYS A 68 8.15 -6.01 -8.06
CA LYS A 68 9.44 -5.33 -7.83
C LYS A 68 9.45 -3.91 -8.39
N ALA A 69 9.00 -3.73 -9.63
CA ALA A 69 8.90 -2.40 -10.26
C ALA A 69 7.96 -1.48 -9.49
N LEU A 70 6.76 -1.97 -9.12
CA LEU A 70 5.79 -1.22 -8.32
C LEU A 70 6.36 -0.83 -6.96
N ALA A 71 7.09 -1.73 -6.29
CA ALA A 71 7.71 -1.43 -5.00
C ALA A 71 8.75 -0.29 -5.11
N VAL A 72 9.60 -0.32 -6.14
CA VAL A 72 10.60 0.72 -6.39
C VAL A 72 9.94 2.06 -6.75
N ILE A 73 8.94 2.04 -7.63
CA ILE A 73 8.22 3.26 -8.07
C ILE A 73 7.50 3.91 -6.87
N LEU A 74 6.81 3.13 -6.06
CA LEU A 74 6.11 3.64 -4.88
C LEU A 74 7.06 4.22 -3.84
N LEU A 75 8.20 3.55 -3.60
CA LEU A 75 9.24 4.08 -2.72
C LEU A 75 9.83 5.40 -3.25
N ALA A 76 10.07 5.49 -4.56
CA ALA A 76 10.56 6.73 -5.16
C ALA A 76 9.55 7.88 -5.01
N LEU A 77 8.26 7.63 -5.27
CA LEU A 77 7.20 8.64 -5.11
C LEU A 77 7.09 9.16 -3.67
N ILE A 78 7.24 8.28 -2.68
CA ILE A 78 7.18 8.71 -1.29
C ILE A 78 8.44 9.48 -0.86
N ILE A 79 9.62 9.10 -1.37
CA ILE A 79 10.86 9.89 -1.19
C ILE A 79 10.68 11.29 -1.77
N VAL A 80 10.15 11.41 -2.99
CA VAL A 80 9.88 12.72 -3.63
C VAL A 80 8.94 13.57 -2.77
N THR A 81 7.88 12.96 -2.24
CA THR A 81 6.95 13.63 -1.32
C THR A 81 7.64 14.17 -0.08
N ILE A 82 8.48 13.34 0.56
CA ILE A 82 9.25 13.70 1.75
C ILE A 82 10.25 14.83 1.44
N VAL A 83 10.94 14.77 0.31
CA VAL A 83 11.86 15.84 -0.13
C VAL A 83 11.12 17.17 -0.28
N PHE A 84 9.93 17.19 -0.90
CA PHE A 84 9.15 18.43 -1.02
C PHE A 84 8.62 18.95 0.32
N LEU A 85 8.29 18.06 1.27
CA LEU A 85 7.97 18.45 2.64
C LEU A 85 9.14 19.17 3.32
N PHE A 86 10.37 18.62 3.21
CA PHE A 86 11.57 19.27 3.76
C PHE A 86 11.88 20.61 3.08
N GLN A 87 11.64 20.71 1.77
CA GLN A 87 11.74 21.98 1.03
C GLN A 87 10.61 22.96 1.35
N LYS A 88 9.65 22.60 2.22
CA LYS A 88 8.45 23.39 2.56
C LYS A 88 7.55 23.68 1.35
N LYS A 89 7.69 22.92 0.25
CA LYS A 89 6.86 22.99 -0.96
C LYS A 89 5.61 22.13 -0.78
N ASN A 90 4.75 22.53 0.17
CA ASN A 90 3.66 21.68 0.65
C ASN A 90 2.64 21.33 -0.44
N GLU A 91 2.36 22.25 -1.37
CA GLU A 91 1.45 21.99 -2.49
C GLU A 91 2.03 20.92 -3.43
N THR A 92 3.31 21.06 -3.79
CA THR A 92 4.03 20.06 -4.62
C THR A 92 4.12 18.71 -3.92
N ALA A 93 4.35 18.69 -2.61
CA ALA A 93 4.33 17.47 -1.81
C ALA A 93 2.94 16.79 -1.82
N SER A 94 1.86 17.56 -1.75
CA SER A 94 0.50 17.02 -1.87
C SER A 94 0.26 16.40 -3.24
N TYR A 95 0.73 17.03 -4.33
CA TYR A 95 0.58 16.46 -5.68
C TYR A 95 1.37 15.16 -5.84
N SER A 96 2.62 15.09 -5.36
CA SER A 96 3.39 13.86 -5.41
C SER A 96 2.77 12.76 -4.54
N TYR A 97 2.21 13.11 -3.38
CA TYR A 97 1.51 12.17 -2.52
C TYR A 97 0.23 11.64 -3.17
N ILE A 98 -0.53 12.48 -3.89
CA ILE A 98 -1.68 12.03 -4.68
C ILE A 98 -1.22 11.01 -5.74
N GLY A 99 -0.10 11.28 -6.44
CA GLY A 99 0.49 10.31 -7.37
C GLY A 99 0.83 8.97 -6.70
N TYR A 100 1.41 9.01 -5.51
CA TYR A 100 1.65 7.82 -4.68
C TYR A 100 0.35 7.06 -4.34
N LEU A 101 -0.72 7.76 -3.98
CA LEU A 101 -2.01 7.13 -3.66
C LEU A 101 -2.58 6.37 -4.86
N PHE A 102 -2.55 6.97 -6.05
CA PHE A 102 -3.00 6.30 -7.27
C PHE A 102 -2.11 5.11 -7.63
N GLY A 103 -0.79 5.24 -7.49
CA GLY A 103 0.13 4.11 -7.66
C GLY A 103 -0.17 2.96 -6.70
N THR A 104 -0.50 3.29 -5.44
CA THR A 104 -0.86 2.30 -4.42
C THR A 104 -2.15 1.58 -4.81
N LEU A 105 -3.15 2.31 -5.32
CA LEU A 105 -4.40 1.73 -5.80
C LEU A 105 -4.15 0.76 -6.98
N ILE A 106 -3.34 1.16 -7.96
CA ILE A 106 -2.93 0.29 -9.09
C ILE A 106 -2.25 -0.98 -8.56
N ALA A 107 -1.33 -0.84 -7.61
CA ALA A 107 -0.62 -1.97 -7.03
C ALA A 107 -1.56 -2.91 -6.25
N SER A 108 -2.56 -2.36 -5.55
CA SER A 108 -3.61 -3.15 -4.89
C SER A 108 -4.52 -3.86 -5.90
N THR A 109 -4.87 -3.23 -7.03
CA THR A 109 -5.62 -3.89 -8.12
C THR A 109 -4.82 -5.04 -8.71
N TYR A 110 -3.53 -4.82 -8.97
CA TYR A 110 -2.65 -5.88 -9.48
C TYR A 110 -2.54 -7.05 -8.51
N ALA A 111 -2.36 -6.78 -7.21
CA ALA A 111 -2.34 -7.81 -6.17
C ALA A 111 -3.65 -8.59 -6.12
N TYR A 112 -4.80 -7.92 -6.19
CA TYR A 112 -6.11 -8.59 -6.21
C TYR A 112 -6.25 -9.56 -7.40
N LEU A 113 -5.92 -9.10 -8.61
CA LEU A 113 -5.99 -9.94 -9.81
C LEU A 113 -5.03 -11.13 -9.73
N GLY A 114 -3.82 -10.91 -9.25
CA GLY A 114 -2.83 -11.97 -9.07
C GLY A 114 -3.24 -13.01 -8.04
N THR A 115 -3.71 -12.58 -6.87
CA THR A 115 -4.21 -13.51 -5.84
C THR A 115 -5.41 -14.32 -6.34
N LYS A 116 -6.30 -13.72 -7.14
CA LYS A 116 -7.39 -14.46 -7.80
C LYS A 116 -6.85 -15.51 -8.78
N GLY A 117 -5.82 -15.16 -9.56
CA GLY A 117 -5.14 -16.11 -10.46
C GLY A 117 -4.53 -17.29 -9.69
N VAL A 118 -3.84 -17.01 -8.58
CA VAL A 118 -3.25 -18.04 -7.71
C VAL A 118 -4.33 -18.89 -7.01
N ALA A 119 -5.44 -18.28 -6.59
CA ALA A 119 -6.56 -19.01 -5.98
C ALA A 119 -7.16 -20.06 -6.93
N GLY A 120 -7.06 -19.86 -8.24
CA GLY A 120 -7.46 -20.84 -9.25
C GLY A 120 -6.71 -22.18 -9.18
N LEU A 121 -5.56 -22.22 -8.49
CA LEU A 121 -4.78 -23.45 -8.27
C LEU A 121 -5.35 -24.33 -7.15
N TYR A 122 -6.28 -23.82 -6.34
CA TYR A 122 -6.99 -24.67 -5.38
C TYR A 122 -8.02 -25.56 -6.10
N THR A 123 -7.92 -26.87 -5.88
CA THR A 123 -8.92 -27.86 -6.31
C THR A 123 -10.19 -27.75 -5.48
N GLU A 124 -10.02 -27.60 -4.16
CA GLU A 124 -11.09 -27.43 -3.18
C GLU A 124 -11.80 -26.08 -3.34
N GLU A 125 -13.11 -26.13 -3.60
CA GLU A 125 -13.91 -24.94 -3.86
C GLU A 125 -13.92 -23.98 -2.68
N LEU A 126 -14.00 -24.50 -1.45
CA LEU A 126 -14.03 -23.70 -0.24
C LEU A 126 -12.75 -22.87 -0.08
N LEU A 127 -11.58 -23.47 -0.32
CA LEU A 127 -10.29 -22.77 -0.20
C LEU A 127 -10.10 -21.73 -1.31
N ARG A 128 -10.50 -22.07 -2.55
CA ARG A 128 -10.51 -21.13 -3.65
C ARG A 128 -11.37 -19.91 -3.33
N LYS A 129 -12.65 -20.13 -3.01
CA LYS A 129 -13.60 -19.05 -2.73
C LYS A 129 -13.21 -18.23 -1.50
N SER A 130 -12.69 -18.87 -0.46
CA SER A 130 -12.19 -18.17 0.73
C SER A 130 -11.01 -17.25 0.38
N THR A 131 -10.06 -17.73 -0.42
CA THR A 131 -8.91 -16.94 -0.88
C THR A 131 -9.35 -15.77 -1.76
N GLU A 132 -10.27 -16.01 -2.71
CA GLU A 132 -10.82 -14.96 -3.57
C GLU A 132 -11.59 -13.89 -2.77
N ALA A 133 -12.40 -14.30 -1.80
CA ALA A 133 -13.14 -13.40 -0.92
C ALA A 133 -12.19 -12.57 -0.05
N GLY A 134 -11.14 -13.20 0.50
CA GLY A 134 -10.09 -12.49 1.24
C GLY A 134 -9.38 -11.45 0.39
N ALA A 135 -9.02 -11.80 -0.85
CA ALA A 135 -8.41 -10.88 -1.81
C ALA A 135 -9.33 -9.68 -2.12
N LEU A 136 -10.62 -9.94 -2.34
CA LEU A 136 -11.61 -8.89 -2.57
C LEU A 136 -11.75 -7.98 -1.35
N GLY A 137 -11.82 -8.55 -0.14
CA GLY A 137 -11.89 -7.78 1.11
C GLY A 137 -10.71 -6.83 1.27
N MET A 138 -9.48 -7.31 1.04
CA MET A 138 -8.28 -6.48 1.08
C MET A 138 -8.25 -5.40 -0.01
N TYR A 139 -8.79 -5.70 -1.19
CA TYR A 139 -8.91 -4.72 -2.26
C TYR A 139 -9.93 -3.62 -1.92
N VAL A 140 -11.10 -3.98 -1.40
CA VAL A 140 -12.12 -3.02 -0.94
C VAL A 140 -11.55 -2.13 0.17
N LEU A 141 -10.84 -2.71 1.15
CA LEU A 141 -10.16 -1.93 2.18
C LEU A 141 -9.15 -0.94 1.57
N SER A 142 -8.39 -1.36 0.56
CA SER A 142 -7.46 -0.47 -0.15
C SER A 142 -8.18 0.70 -0.83
N ILE A 143 -9.34 0.47 -1.44
CA ILE A 143 -10.17 1.52 -2.06
C ILE A 143 -10.69 2.50 -1.01
N VAL A 144 -11.17 2.00 0.13
CA VAL A 144 -11.68 2.84 1.23
C VAL A 144 -10.54 3.71 1.80
N LEU A 145 -9.38 3.12 2.07
CA LEU A 145 -8.21 3.86 2.54
C LEU A 145 -7.73 4.90 1.51
N PHE A 146 -7.74 4.55 0.22
CA PHE A 146 -7.46 5.49 -0.85
C PHE A 146 -8.43 6.69 -0.79
N ALA A 147 -9.74 6.44 -0.70
CA ALA A 147 -10.74 7.51 -0.65
C ALA A 147 -10.54 8.43 0.55
N ILE A 148 -10.25 7.88 1.74
CA ILE A 148 -9.98 8.66 2.96
C ILE A 148 -8.71 9.50 2.80
N PHE A 149 -7.58 8.89 2.40
CA PHE A 149 -6.31 9.60 2.31
C PHE A 149 -6.29 10.63 1.18
N PHE A 150 -6.91 10.29 0.05
CA PHE A 150 -7.10 11.21 -1.06
C PHE A 150 -7.98 12.38 -0.64
N GLY A 151 -9.13 12.11 -0.05
CA GLY A 151 -10.07 13.13 0.45
C GLY A 151 -9.42 14.08 1.46
N LEU A 152 -8.67 13.53 2.43
CA LEU A 152 -7.91 14.34 3.39
C LEU A 152 -6.86 15.21 2.69
N THR A 153 -6.08 14.64 1.76
CA THR A 153 -5.03 15.37 1.04
C THR A 153 -5.62 16.52 0.23
N VAL A 154 -6.68 16.25 -0.54
CA VAL A 154 -7.37 17.27 -1.35
C VAL A 154 -8.03 18.32 -0.48
N PHE A 155 -8.71 17.93 0.60
CA PHE A 155 -9.35 18.86 1.54
C PHE A 155 -8.35 19.88 2.09
N PHE A 156 -7.17 19.43 2.52
CA PHE A 156 -6.14 20.32 3.05
C PHE A 156 -5.38 21.09 1.96
N LEU A 157 -5.32 20.58 0.72
CA LEU A 157 -4.73 21.27 -0.42
C LEU A 157 -5.58 22.49 -0.85
N VAL A 158 -6.91 22.33 -0.90
CA VAL A 158 -7.82 23.40 -1.37
C VAL A 158 -8.13 24.44 -0.29
N ARG A 159 -7.99 24.08 0.99
CA ARG A 159 -8.33 24.97 2.11
C ARG A 159 -7.29 26.07 2.28
N LYS A 160 -7.61 27.29 1.85
CA LYS A 160 -6.80 28.50 2.14
C LYS A 160 -6.64 28.68 3.65
N PRO A 161 -5.44 29.04 4.15
CA PRO A 161 -5.26 29.36 5.57
C PRO A 161 -6.17 30.54 5.93
N LYS A 162 -6.93 30.42 7.04
CA LYS A 162 -7.70 31.56 7.57
C LYS A 162 -6.73 32.74 7.76
N GLU A 163 -7.03 33.88 7.15
CA GLU A 163 -6.32 35.12 7.41
C GLU A 163 -6.39 35.40 8.91
N LYS A 164 -5.23 35.67 9.53
CA LYS A 164 -5.24 36.20 10.89
C LYS A 164 -5.68 37.66 10.77
N PRO A 165 -6.59 38.16 11.62
CA PRO A 165 -6.91 39.59 11.64
C PRO A 165 -5.59 40.35 11.82
N SER A 166 -5.36 41.30 10.92
CA SER A 166 -4.20 42.19 10.99
C SER A 166 -4.33 43.04 12.25
N MET A 167 -3.38 42.92 13.17
CA MET A 167 -3.28 43.77 14.36
C MET A 167 -3.09 45.27 14.00
N ALA A 168 -2.96 45.62 12.71
CA ALA A 168 -2.90 47.01 12.27
C ALA A 168 -4.26 47.74 12.38
N GLN A 169 -5.38 47.03 12.48
CA GLN A 169 -6.70 47.68 12.60
C GLN A 169 -7.07 48.13 14.02
N THR A 170 -6.26 47.83 15.04
CA THR A 170 -6.56 48.19 16.44
C THR A 170 -5.70 49.34 16.97
N ALA A 171 -4.85 49.95 16.14
CA ALA A 171 -3.90 50.99 16.56
C ALA A 171 -4.32 52.42 16.20
N THR A 172 -5.50 52.63 15.59
CA THR A 172 -5.96 53.97 15.17
C THR A 172 -7.19 54.50 15.92
N ASP A 173 -7.67 53.79 16.95
CA ASP A 173 -8.78 54.26 17.80
C ASP A 173 -8.32 54.43 19.26
N ILE A 174 -7.41 55.39 19.53
CA ILE A 174 -7.23 56.03 20.85
C ILE A 174 -6.86 57.50 20.64
#